data_AF-A0A972WA48-F1
#
_entry.id   AF-A0A972WA48-F1
#
_cell.length_a   1.000
_cell.length_b   1.000
_cell.length_c   1.000
_cell.angle_alpha   90.00
_cell.angle_beta   90.00
_cell.angle_gamma   90.00
#
_symmetry.space_group_name_H-M   'P 1'
#
loop_
_entity.id
_entity.type
_entity.pdbx_description
1 polymer ?
#
loop_
_entity_poly.entity_id
_entity_poly.type
_entity_poly.pdbx_seq_one_letter_code
_entity_poly.pdbx_strand_id
1 'polypeptide(L)' 'TEMFGLYALSGKATAFMGPALLAWVTVAFDSQRAGMATIIVFLIVGLCLLAGVPDQRGENTGASKVGR' A
#
# COMPACT_ATOMS: atom_id res chain seq x y z
N THR A 1 5.66 8.66 -19.58
CA THR A 1 6.32 7.69 -18.66
C THR A 1 6.61 8.31 -17.30
N GLU A 2 6.05 9.48 -16.99
CA GLU A 2 6.39 10.24 -15.78
C GLU A 2 5.87 9.63 -14.47
N MET A 3 4.78 8.85 -14.49
CA MET A 3 4.24 8.22 -13.26
C MET A 3 5.16 7.16 -12.65
N PHE A 4 6.07 6.53 -13.42
CA PHE A 4 6.98 5.52 -12.88
C PHE A 4 7.91 6.09 -11.80
N GLY A 5 8.38 7.32 -11.98
CA GLY A 5 9.25 7.99 -11.01
C GLY A 5 8.54 8.26 -9.69
N LEU A 6 7.30 8.77 -9.75
CA LEU A 6 6.47 9.05 -8.58
C LEU A 6 6.04 7.77 -7.85
N TYR A 7 5.70 6.71 -8.60
CA TYR A 7 5.37 5.40 -8.02
C TYR A 7 6.58 4.78 -7.30
N ALA A 8 7.75 4.80 -7.94
CA ALA A 8 8.99 4.30 -7.33
C ALA A 8 9.40 5.12 -6.09
N LEU A 9 9.17 6.43 -6.10
CA LEU A 9 9.45 7.32 -4.97
C LEU A 9 8.48 7.07 -3.80
N SER A 10 7.19 6.87 -4.07
CA SER A 10 6.18 6.53 -3.06
C SER A 10 6.51 5.21 -2.34
N GLY A 11 6.94 4.18 -3.09
CA GLY A 11 7.39 2.91 -2.52
C GLY A 11 8.60 3.07 -1.60
N LYS A 12 9.59 3.87 -2.01
CA LYS A 12 10.77 4.16 -1.17
C LYS A 12 10.42 4.96 0.07
N ALA A 13 9.56 5.98 -0.03
CA ALA A 13 9.12 6.76 1.13
C ALA A 13 8.47 5.87 2.18
N THR A 14 7.61 4.95 1.76
CA THR A 14 6.95 3.98 2.65
C THR A 14 7.96 3.00 3.29
N ALA A 15 8.96 2.56 2.52
CA ALA A 15 10.01 1.68 3.02
C ALA A 15 10.88 2.31 4.12
N PHE A 16 11.02 3.63 4.14
CA PHE A 16 11.67 4.36 5.24
C PHE A 16 10.72 4.67 6.40
N MET A 17 9.46 5.03 6.11
CA MET A 17 8.48 5.37 7.14
C MET A 17 8.13 4.18 8.04
N GLY A 18 8.00 2.97 7.49
CA GLY A 18 7.63 1.78 8.28
C GLY A 18 8.59 1.51 9.45
N PRO A 19 9.90 1.28 9.19
CA PRO A 19 10.89 1.07 10.24
C PRO A 19 11.05 2.27 11.19
N ALA A 20 10.95 3.50 10.67
CA ALA A 20 11.04 4.71 11.49
C ALA A 20 9.90 4.81 12.51
N LEU A 21 8.65 4.60 12.07
CA LEU A 21 7.47 4.55 12.94
C LEU A 21 7.55 3.39 13.94
N LEU A 22 7.92 2.20 13.47
CA LEU A 22 8.08 1.04 14.34
C LEU A 22 9.11 1.32 15.44
N ALA A 23 10.29 1.85 15.09
CA ALA A 23 11.33 2.19 16.05
C ALA A 23 10.85 3.25 17.05
N TRP A 24 10.17 4.29 16.56
CA TRP A 24 9.70 5.38 17.40
C TRP A 24 8.65 4.91 18.41
N VAL A 25 7.70 4.07 17.98
CA VAL A 25 6.70 3.46 18.87
C VAL A 25 7.36 2.46 19.82
N THR A 26 8.31 1.67 19.36
CA THR A 26 9.01 0.71 20.23
C THR A 26 9.71 1.42 21.38
N VAL A 27 10.39 2.54 21.10
CA VAL A 27 11.05 3.37 22.11
C VAL A 27 10.03 4.07 23.02
N ALA A 28 8.95 4.62 22.46
CA ALA A 28 7.94 5.34 23.24
C ALA A 28 7.20 4.45 24.25
N PHE A 29 6.97 3.18 23.90
CA PHE A 29 6.24 2.23 24.74
C PHE A 29 7.16 1.26 25.51
N ASP A 30 8.48 1.38 25.34
CA ASP A 30 9.52 0.49 25.89
C ASP A 30 9.18 -1.02 25.69
N SER A 31 8.44 -1.32 24.62
CA SER A 31 7.82 -2.63 24.42
C SER A 31 7.89 -3.05 22.98
N GLN A 32 8.66 -4.12 22.74
CA GLN A 32 8.82 -4.71 21.42
C GLN A 32 7.50 -5.26 20.86
N ARG A 33 6.58 -5.72 21.73
CA ARG A 33 5.23 -6.15 21.30
C ARG A 33 4.41 -4.97 20.77
N ALA A 34 4.48 -3.81 21.44
CA ALA A 34 3.84 -2.59 20.96
C ALA A 34 4.45 -2.11 19.64
N GLY A 35 5.78 -2.24 19.50
CA GLY A 35 6.48 -2.04 18.23
C GLY A 35 5.94 -2.91 17.11
N MET A 36 5.82 -4.23 17.32
CA MET A 36 5.27 -5.15 16.31
C MET A 36 3.81 -4.85 15.95
N ALA A 37 3.00 -4.34 16.89
CA ALA A 37 1.61 -3.97 16.62
C ALA A 37 1.47 -2.84 15.60
N THR A 38 2.51 -2.00 15.42
CA THR A 38 2.51 -0.95 14.37
C THR A 38 2.40 -1.51 12.97
N ILE A 39 2.90 -2.73 12.73
CA ILE A 39 2.81 -3.41 11.44
C ILE A 39 1.33 -3.69 11.10
N ILE A 40 0.56 -4.15 12.09
CA ILE A 40 -0.88 -4.39 11.93
C ILE A 40 -1.60 -3.07 11.61
N VAL A 41 -1.27 -1.99 12.32
CA VAL A 41 -1.84 -0.65 12.05
C VAL A 41 -1.54 -0.22 10.62
N PHE A 42 -0.30 -0.37 10.15
CA PHE A 42 0.10 -0.01 8.79
C PHE A 42 -0.63 -0.85 7.74
N LEU A 43 -0.83 -2.15 8.01
CA LEU A 43 -1.58 -3.05 7.14
C LEU A 43 -3.05 -2.64 7.05
N ILE A 44 -3.69 -2.32 8.18
CA ILE A 44 -5.08 -1.83 8.19
C ILE A 44 -5.22 -0.53 7.40
N VAL A 45 -4.29 0.41 7.58
CA VAL A 45 -4.27 1.68 6.81
C VAL A 45 -4.13 1.40 5.32
N GLY A 46 -3.18 0.54 4.92
CA GLY A 46 -2.99 0.16 3.51
C GLY A 46 -4.21 -0.56 2.92
N LEU A 47 -4.84 -1.45 3.69
CA LEU A 47 -6.06 -2.16 3.29
C LEU A 47 -7.24 -1.19 3.12
N CYS A 48 -7.41 -0.25 4.04
CA CYS A 48 -8.43 0.80 3.94
C CYS A 48 -8.20 1.68 2.70
N LEU A 49 -6.93 1.99 2.40
CA LEU A 49 -6.57 2.74 1.20
C LEU A 49 -6.93 1.97 -0.08
N LEU A 50 -6.66 0.66 -0.11
CA LEU A 50 -6.99 -0.21 -1.24
C LEU A 50 -8.50 -0.41 -1.41
N ALA A 51 -9.26 -0.48 -0.32
CA ALA A 51 -10.71 -0.66 -0.36
C ALA A 51 -11.45 0.47 -1.09
N GLY A 52 -10.87 1.67 -1.15
CA GLY A 52 -11.41 2.81 -1.91
C GLY A 52 -11.04 2.83 -3.39
N VAL A 53 -10.23 1.88 -3.87
CA VAL A 53 -9.78 1.84 -5.27
C VAL A 53 -10.81 1.09 -6.13
N PRO A 54 -11.38 1.71 -7.17
CA PRO A 54 -12.32 1.05 -8.07
C PRO A 54 -11.63 -0.03 -8.89
N ASP A 55 -12.30 -1.18 -9.03
CA ASP A 55 -11.82 -2.30 -9.84
C ASP A 55 -12.02 -1.98 -11.33
N GLN A 56 -10.93 -1.73 -12.06
CA GLN A 56 -10.94 -1.44 -13.50
C GLN A 56 -10.98 -2.71 -14.38
N ARG A 57 -11.20 -3.90 -13.81
CA ARG A 57 -11.20 -5.14 -14.59
C ARG A 57 -12.58 -5.40 -15.19
N GLY A 58 -12.91 -4.73 -16.29
CA GLY A 58 -14.25 -4.93 -16.88
C GLY A 58 -14.60 -4.47 -18.29
N GLU A 59 -13.73 -3.86 -19.12
CA GLU A 59 -14.23 -3.18 -20.35
C GLU A 59 -13.64 -3.59 -21.71
N ASN A 60 -13.11 -4.82 -21.88
CA ASN A 60 -12.54 -5.20 -23.18
C ASN A 60 -12.76 -6.65 -23.65
N THR A 61 -13.52 -7.48 -22.93
CA THR A 61 -13.94 -8.80 -23.44
C THR A 61 -15.32 -8.70 -24.11
N GLY A 62 -15.42 -7.82 -25.10
CA GLY A 62 -16.62 -7.64 -25.94
C GLY A 62 -16.33 -7.33 -27.41
N ALA A 63 -15.05 -7.18 -27.79
CA ALA A 63 -14.65 -6.85 -29.16
C ALA A 63 -14.23 -8.08 -30.00
N SER A 64 -14.46 -9.31 -29.50
CA SER A 64 -14.51 -10.49 -30.38
C SER A 64 -15.95 -10.66 -30.89
N LYS A 65 -16.45 -9.64 -31.60
CA LYS A 65 -17.52 -9.84 -32.58
C LYS A 65 -16.89 -10.64 -33.72
N VAL A 66 -16.86 -11.94 -33.50
CA VAL A 66 -16.90 -12.96 -34.54
C VAL A 66 -18.08 -12.63 -35.47
N GLY A 67 -17.79 -11.93 -36.56
CA GLY A 67 -18.56 -11.91 -37.80
C GLY A 67 -17.53 -12.21 -38.88
N ARG A 68 -17.60 -13.35 -39.59
CA ARG A 68 -18.55 -13.62 -40.68
C ARG A 68 -18.72 -12.42 -41.59
#